data_AF-A0A815T1L3-F1
#
_entry.id   AF-A0A815T1L3-F1
#
_cell.length_a   1.000
_cell.length_b   1.000
_cell.length_c   1.000
_cell.angle_alpha   90.00
_cell.angle_beta   90.00
_cell.angle_gamma   90.00
#
_symmetry.space_group_name_H-M   'P 1'
#
loop_
_entity.id
_entity.type
_entity.pdbx_description
1 polymer ?
#
loop_
_entity_poly.entity_id
_entity_poly.type
_entity_poly.pdbx_seq_one_letter_code
_entity_poly.pdbx_strand_id
1 'polypeptide(L)'
;MVLIVFDELNVFTFPHSRMKKLMNCCTSKFSHTDFTSLNDFEDLLIRLQRIFTEFMAYEEIENRFVMKKLKQKLNQDSTMDDTELICNCHKVDRFTPLMTLFRDGYAFIRRGNADRMFYGVKLHKAMINFYKDFLPHISEEENSIQPLLRNILLKSN
;
A
#
# COMPACT_ATOMS: atom_id res chain seq x y z
N MET A 1 1.37 -8.19 -37.34
CA MET A 1 2.38 -8.56 -36.32
C MET A 1 2.20 -7.60 -35.16
N VAL A 2 1.60 -8.04 -34.06
CA VAL A 2 1.45 -7.20 -32.86
C VAL A 2 2.81 -7.20 -32.18
N LEU A 3 3.49 -6.05 -32.21
CA LEU A 3 4.68 -5.83 -31.39
C LEU A 3 4.21 -5.81 -29.94
N ILE A 4 4.36 -6.95 -29.25
CA ILE A 4 4.36 -6.96 -27.79
C ILE A 4 5.67 -6.28 -27.41
N VAL A 5 5.62 -4.95 -27.28
CA VAL A 5 6.68 -4.22 -26.58
C VAL A 5 6.56 -4.70 -25.14
N PHE A 6 7.46 -5.60 -24.74
CA PHE A 6 7.65 -5.85 -23.32
C PHE A 6 8.01 -4.51 -22.72
N ASP A 7 7.13 -4.05 -21.83
CA ASP A 7 7.26 -2.78 -21.20
C ASP A 7 8.28 -2.89 -20.07
N GLU A 8 9.55 -3.15 -20.43
CA GLU A 8 10.67 -3.44 -19.52
C GLU A 8 10.92 -2.31 -18.51
N LEU A 9 10.31 -1.15 -18.71
CA LEU A 9 10.40 0.04 -17.86
C LEU A 9 9.21 0.23 -16.92
N ASN A 10 8.19 -0.63 -16.95
CA ASN A 10 7.05 -0.53 -16.04
C ASN A 10 7.38 -1.13 -14.67
N VAL A 11 7.62 -0.25 -13.68
CA VAL A 11 8.07 -0.64 -12.34
C VAL A 11 6.93 -0.75 -11.34
N PHE A 12 5.73 -0.25 -11.65
CA PHE A 12 4.60 -0.19 -10.72
C PHE A 12 3.49 -1.21 -11.02
N THR A 13 3.12 -1.43 -12.28
CA THR A 13 1.91 -2.21 -12.63
C THR A 13 1.95 -3.63 -12.08
N PHE A 14 3.10 -4.31 -12.17
CA PHE A 14 3.21 -5.68 -11.67
C PHE A 14 3.13 -5.74 -10.13
N PRO A 15 3.96 -5.00 -9.36
CA PRO A 15 3.79 -4.94 -7.91
C PRO A 15 2.40 -4.48 -7.46
N HIS A 16 1.80 -3.50 -8.10
CA HIS A 16 0.46 -3.02 -7.76
C HIS A 16 -0.64 -4.03 -8.01
N SER A 17 -0.49 -4.90 -9.02
CA SER A 17 -1.41 -6.02 -9.22
C SER A 17 -1.43 -6.95 -7.99
N ARG A 18 -0.26 -7.16 -7.37
CA ARG A 18 -0.12 -7.92 -6.12
C ARG A 18 -0.74 -7.16 -4.95
N MET A 19 -0.48 -5.85 -4.82
CA MET A 19 -1.08 -5.03 -3.76
C MET A 19 -2.62 -5.06 -3.84
N LYS A 20 -3.19 -4.81 -5.02
CA LYS A 20 -4.64 -4.86 -5.30
C LYS A 20 -5.23 -6.24 -4.96
N LYS A 21 -4.52 -7.34 -5.29
CA LYS A 21 -4.94 -8.70 -4.93
C LYS A 21 -4.98 -8.91 -3.40
N LEU A 22 -3.99 -8.39 -2.68
CA LEU A 22 -3.95 -8.48 -1.21
C LEU A 22 -5.05 -7.64 -0.56
N MET A 23 -5.36 -6.46 -1.10
CA MET A 23 -6.50 -5.65 -0.66
C MET A 23 -7.82 -6.41 -0.81
N ASN A 24 -8.03 -7.06 -1.94
CA ASN A 24 -9.22 -7.91 -2.14
C ASN A 24 -9.26 -9.10 -1.16
N CYS A 25 -8.10 -9.70 -0.86
CA CYS A 25 -7.98 -10.75 0.16
C CYS A 25 -8.38 -10.23 1.55
N CYS A 26 -7.91 -9.04 1.94
CA CYS A 26 -8.31 -8.39 3.19
C CYS A 26 -9.82 -8.14 3.25
N THR A 27 -10.39 -7.52 2.21
CA THR A 27 -11.83 -7.24 2.13
C THR A 27 -12.66 -8.53 2.24
N SER A 28 -12.26 -9.57 1.52
CA SER A 28 -12.90 -10.89 1.61
C SER A 28 -12.75 -11.50 3.00
N LYS A 29 -11.58 -11.39 3.63
CA LYS A 29 -11.38 -11.93 4.98
C LYS A 29 -12.24 -11.20 6.01
N PHE A 30 -12.34 -9.87 5.93
CA PHE A 30 -13.22 -9.09 6.80
C PHE A 30 -14.68 -9.50 6.67
N SER A 31 -15.19 -9.68 5.45
CA SER A 31 -16.60 -10.01 5.22
C SER A 31 -17.01 -11.41 5.70
N HIS A 32 -16.04 -12.31 5.92
CA HIS A 32 -16.27 -13.68 6.38
C HIS A 32 -15.75 -13.94 7.80
N THR A 33 -15.27 -12.92 8.51
CA THR A 33 -14.78 -13.10 9.89
C THR A 33 -15.94 -13.03 10.87
N ASP A 34 -16.15 -14.11 11.63
CA ASP A 34 -16.98 -14.06 12.83
C ASP A 34 -16.16 -13.48 14.00
N PHE A 35 -16.42 -12.22 14.37
CA PHE A 35 -15.73 -11.57 15.49
C PHE A 35 -16.12 -12.16 16.86
N THR A 36 -17.17 -12.99 16.94
CA THR A 36 -17.51 -13.74 18.17
C THR A 36 -16.76 -15.07 18.28
N SER A 37 -16.15 -15.55 17.21
CA SER A 37 -15.20 -16.66 17.20
C SER A 37 -13.80 -16.16 17.57
N LEU A 38 -13.18 -16.81 18.56
CA LEU A 38 -11.81 -16.48 19.00
C LEU A 38 -10.82 -16.73 17.86
N ASN A 39 -10.96 -17.90 17.23
CA ASN A 39 -10.05 -18.36 16.18
C ASN A 39 -10.17 -17.50 14.92
N ASP A 40 -11.39 -17.10 14.54
CA ASP A 40 -11.59 -16.31 13.33
C ASP A 40 -11.06 -14.89 13.51
N PHE A 41 -11.26 -14.31 14.70
CA PHE A 41 -10.73 -12.98 15.00
C PHE A 41 -9.19 -12.99 15.05
N GLU A 42 -8.57 -14.00 15.67
CA GLU A 42 -7.12 -14.15 15.68
C GLU A 42 -6.55 -14.38 14.26
N ASP A 43 -7.16 -15.26 13.45
CA ASP A 43 -6.74 -15.50 12.07
C ASP A 43 -6.87 -14.24 11.20
N LEU A 44 -7.90 -13.40 11.42
CA LEU A 44 -7.99 -12.09 10.79
C LEU A 44 -6.78 -11.22 11.16
N LEU A 45 -6.44 -11.07 12.44
CA LEU A 45 -5.33 -10.22 12.89
C LEU A 45 -3.99 -10.68 12.31
N ILE A 46 -3.72 -11.98 12.33
CA ILE A 46 -2.50 -12.57 11.75
C ILE A 46 -2.41 -12.24 10.24
N ARG A 47 -3.50 -12.41 9.50
CA ARG A 47 -3.53 -12.12 8.06
C ARG A 47 -3.31 -10.65 7.78
N LEU A 48 -3.95 -9.75 8.53
CA LEU A 48 -3.77 -8.31 8.37
C LEU A 48 -2.32 -7.91 8.61
N GLN A 49 -1.71 -8.38 9.70
CA GLN A 49 -0.30 -8.07 9.98
C GLN A 49 0.63 -8.55 8.87
N ARG A 50 0.43 -9.77 8.36
CA ARG A 50 1.25 -10.32 7.26
C ARG A 50 1.11 -9.49 5.98
N ILE A 51 -0.11 -9.15 5.60
CA ILE A 51 -0.38 -8.37 4.39
C ILE A 51 0.20 -6.96 4.50
N PHE A 52 0.01 -6.30 5.64
CA PHE A 52 0.52 -4.93 5.82
C PHE A 52 2.03 -4.87 5.98
N THR A 53 2.67 -5.95 6.46
CA THR A 53 4.12 -6.08 6.40
C THR A 53 4.61 -6.14 4.95
N GLU A 54 3.88 -6.84 4.06
CA GLU A 54 4.19 -6.86 2.62
C GLU A 54 4.01 -5.47 1.98
N PHE A 55 2.97 -4.73 2.36
CA PHE A 55 2.77 -3.33 1.90
C PHE A 55 3.89 -2.41 2.36
N MET A 56 4.32 -2.51 3.62
CA MET A 56 5.43 -1.73 4.14
C MET A 56 6.75 -2.03 3.41
N ALA A 57 7.03 -3.31 3.17
CA ALA A 57 8.22 -3.72 2.43
C ALA A 57 8.20 -3.23 0.98
N TYR A 58 7.04 -3.28 0.33
CA TYR A 58 6.83 -2.74 -1.01
C TYR A 58 7.19 -1.25 -1.08
N GLU A 59 6.59 -0.45 -0.19
CA GLU A 59 6.82 1.00 -0.11
C GLU A 59 8.27 1.33 0.22
N GLU A 60 8.96 0.52 1.04
CA GLU A 60 10.38 0.71 1.31
C GLU A 60 11.24 0.47 0.06
N ILE A 61 10.95 -0.59 -0.70
CA ILE A 61 11.64 -0.92 -1.95
C ILE A 61 11.44 0.23 -2.95
N GLU A 62 10.20 0.67 -3.12
CA GLU A 62 9.85 1.75 -4.03
C GLU A 62 10.57 3.06 -3.67
N ASN A 63 10.52 3.45 -2.41
CA ASN A 63 11.25 4.60 -1.90
C ASN A 63 12.74 4.54 -2.21
N ARG A 64 13.36 3.39 -1.93
CA ARG A 64 14.80 3.21 -2.03
C ARG A 64 15.31 3.18 -3.47
N PHE A 65 14.58 2.55 -4.37
CA PHE A 65 15.08 2.26 -5.72
C PHE A 65 14.42 3.07 -6.83
N VAL A 66 13.16 3.47 -6.67
CA VAL A 66 12.42 4.25 -7.66
C VAL A 66 12.47 5.72 -7.29
N MET A 67 11.88 6.09 -6.16
CA MET A 67 11.70 7.50 -5.79
C MET A 67 13.02 8.21 -5.53
N LYS A 68 13.96 7.56 -4.85
CA LYS A 68 15.31 8.13 -4.64
C LYS A 68 16.01 8.45 -5.97
N LYS A 69 15.96 7.55 -6.95
CA LYS A 69 16.59 7.76 -8.26
C LYS A 69 15.89 8.86 -9.06
N LEU A 70 14.56 8.87 -9.03
CA LEU A 70 13.75 9.90 -9.68
C LEU A 70 14.08 11.29 -9.15
N LYS A 71 14.09 11.46 -7.81
CA LYS A 71 14.48 12.72 -7.15
C LYS A 71 15.89 13.16 -7.54
N GLN A 72 16.85 12.24 -7.56
CA GLN A 72 18.23 12.54 -7.95
C GLN A 72 18.33 13.08 -9.37
N LYS A 73 17.60 12.48 -10.32
CA LYS A 73 17.60 12.89 -11.73
C LYS A 73 16.91 14.23 -11.94
N LEU A 74 15.78 14.47 -11.28
CA LEU A 74 15.07 15.76 -11.36
C LEU A 74 15.88 16.90 -10.74
N ASN A 75 16.54 16.68 -9.61
CA ASN A 75 17.38 17.72 -9.01
C ASN A 75 18.61 18.09 -9.87
N GLN A 76 19.02 17.22 -10.78
CA GLN A 76 20.11 17.48 -11.74
C GLN A 76 19.63 18.24 -12.98
N ASP A 77 18.34 18.16 -13.29
CA ASP A 77 17.71 18.85 -14.42
C ASP A 77 16.98 20.08 -13.88
N SER A 78 17.68 21.22 -13.81
CA SER A 78 17.27 22.48 -13.18
C SER A 78 16.02 23.16 -13.78
N THR A 79 15.22 22.43 -14.56
CA THR A 79 14.09 22.93 -15.34
C THR A 79 12.72 22.45 -14.85
N MET A 80 12.65 21.57 -13.83
CA MET A 80 11.38 20.97 -13.39
C MET A 80 10.96 21.42 -11.99
N ASP A 81 9.84 22.14 -11.94
CA ASP A 81 9.07 22.52 -10.75
C ASP A 81 8.31 21.32 -10.12
N ASP A 82 8.42 20.14 -10.75
CA ASP A 82 7.72 18.89 -10.38
C ASP A 82 8.27 18.21 -9.10
N THR A 83 9.24 18.83 -8.41
CA THR A 83 9.78 18.32 -7.14
C THR A 83 8.70 18.14 -6.06
N GLU A 84 7.62 18.92 -6.08
CA GLU A 84 6.53 18.83 -5.12
C GLU A 84 5.70 17.54 -5.28
N LEU A 85 5.50 17.06 -6.53
CA LEU A 85 4.78 15.81 -6.86
C LEU A 85 5.45 14.57 -6.26
N ILE A 86 6.76 14.60 -6.02
CA ILE A 86 7.55 13.42 -5.66
C ILE A 86 7.98 13.48 -4.18
N CYS A 87 7.87 14.64 -3.53
CA CYS A 87 8.31 14.81 -2.15
C CYS A 87 7.29 14.30 -1.13
N ASN A 88 6.00 14.26 -1.46
CA ASN A 88 4.92 13.97 -0.49
C ASN A 88 4.25 12.59 -0.60
N CYS A 89 4.48 11.82 -1.67
CA CYS A 89 3.76 10.58 -1.94
C CYS A 89 4.10 9.43 -0.96
N HIS A 90 5.35 9.27 -0.51
CA HIS A 90 5.76 8.05 0.20
C HIS A 90 6.09 8.18 1.69
N LYS A 91 5.10 8.58 2.48
CA LYS A 91 5.25 8.50 3.93
C LYS A 91 4.97 7.07 4.41
N VAL A 92 6.03 6.35 4.82
CA VAL A 92 5.96 5.01 5.45
C VAL A 92 5.16 5.04 6.76
N ASP A 93 5.04 6.22 7.39
CA ASP A 93 4.29 6.43 8.62
C ASP A 93 2.79 6.08 8.50
N ARG A 94 2.23 6.01 7.28
CA ARG A 94 0.81 5.70 7.02
C ARG A 94 0.37 4.31 7.50
N PHE A 95 1.30 3.36 7.60
CA PHE A 95 0.99 1.99 8.03
C PHE A 95 1.03 1.81 9.56
N THR A 96 1.78 2.67 10.26
CA THR A 96 2.01 2.56 11.70
C THR A 96 0.72 2.56 12.53
N PRO A 97 -0.28 3.43 12.26
CA PRO A 97 -1.55 3.39 12.99
C PRO A 97 -2.29 2.06 12.82
N LEU A 98 -2.28 1.47 11.62
CA LEU A 98 -2.95 0.20 11.35
C LEU A 98 -2.22 -0.97 11.98
N MET A 99 -0.89 -1.01 11.89
CA MET A 99 -0.10 -2.05 12.55
C MET A 99 -0.28 -2.02 14.07
N THR A 100 -0.35 -0.82 14.65
CA THR A 100 -0.70 -0.65 16.08
C THR A 100 -2.09 -1.18 16.36
N LEU A 101 -3.08 -0.84 15.52
CA LEU A 101 -4.45 -1.33 15.66
C LEU A 101 -4.52 -2.86 15.55
N PHE A 102 -3.77 -3.50 14.66
CA PHE A 102 -3.78 -4.97 14.57
C PHE A 102 -3.17 -5.61 15.83
N ARG A 103 -2.08 -5.04 16.35
CA ARG A 103 -1.45 -5.51 17.59
C ARG A 103 -2.36 -5.34 18.80
N ASP A 104 -3.04 -4.20 18.90
CA ASP A 104 -3.95 -3.92 20.01
C ASP A 104 -5.17 -4.86 19.99
N GLY A 105 -5.53 -5.40 18.82
CA GLY A 105 -6.63 -6.37 18.67
C GLY A 105 -6.44 -7.65 19.48
N TYR A 106 -5.20 -8.08 19.73
CA TYR A 106 -4.94 -9.27 20.55
C TYR A 106 -5.44 -9.10 21.99
N ALA A 107 -5.45 -7.88 22.53
CA ALA A 107 -6.00 -7.58 23.85
C ALA A 107 -7.54 -7.71 23.91
N PHE A 108 -8.21 -7.80 22.75
CA PHE A 108 -9.65 -7.97 22.62
C PHE A 108 -10.07 -9.41 22.35
N ILE A 109 -9.17 -10.30 21.93
CA ILE A 109 -9.49 -11.71 21.60
C ILE A 109 -10.22 -12.38 22.77
N ARG A 110 -9.69 -12.28 24.00
CA ARG A 110 -10.29 -12.95 25.16
C ARG A 110 -11.41 -12.16 25.85
N ARG A 111 -11.82 -11.03 25.28
CA ARG A 111 -12.91 -10.20 25.83
C ARG A 111 -14.28 -10.71 25.40
N GLY A 112 -15.31 -10.15 26.02
CA GLY A 112 -16.71 -10.47 25.71
C GLY A 112 -17.08 -10.18 24.26
N ASN A 113 -18.16 -10.80 23.78
CA ASN A 113 -18.61 -10.66 22.39
C ASN A 113 -18.83 -9.21 21.98
N ALA A 114 -19.42 -8.39 22.87
CA ALA A 114 -19.64 -6.97 22.61
C ALA A 114 -18.34 -6.20 22.35
N ASP A 115 -17.30 -6.45 23.14
CA ASP A 115 -15.98 -5.81 22.96
C ASP A 115 -15.34 -6.22 21.63
N ARG A 116 -15.42 -7.49 21.26
CA ARG A 116 -14.87 -7.99 19.99
C ARG A 116 -15.59 -7.44 18.78
N MET A 117 -16.93 -7.40 18.84
CA MET A 117 -17.74 -6.78 17.78
C MET A 117 -17.44 -5.29 17.64
N PHE A 118 -17.36 -4.57 18.76
CA PHE A 118 -16.96 -3.16 18.77
C PHE A 118 -15.57 -2.97 18.13
N TYR A 119 -14.62 -3.84 18.49
CA TYR A 119 -13.28 -3.79 17.91
C TYR A 119 -13.26 -4.12 16.41
N GLY A 120 -14.06 -5.08 15.98
CA GLY A 120 -14.24 -5.42 14.56
C GLY A 120 -14.73 -4.24 13.73
N VAL A 121 -15.71 -3.48 14.25
CA VAL A 121 -16.18 -2.24 13.61
C VAL A 121 -15.06 -1.20 13.52
N LYS A 122 -14.27 -1.03 14.59
CA LYS A 122 -13.12 -0.13 14.62
C LYS A 122 -12.07 -0.50 13.56
N LEU A 123 -11.71 -1.79 13.48
CA LEU A 123 -10.79 -2.32 12.48
C LEU A 123 -11.29 -2.06 11.06
N HIS A 124 -12.54 -2.41 10.79
CA HIS A 124 -13.14 -2.24 9.46
C HIS A 124 -13.15 -0.77 9.02
N LYS A 125 -13.51 0.15 9.92
CA LYS A 125 -13.49 1.59 9.64
C LYS A 125 -12.07 2.09 9.31
N ALA A 126 -11.07 1.65 10.07
CA ALA A 126 -9.69 2.03 9.82
C ALA A 126 -9.19 1.53 8.45
N MET A 127 -9.56 0.30 8.08
CA MET A 127 -9.24 -0.30 6.78
C MET A 127 -9.88 0.43 5.60
N ILE A 128 -11.16 0.80 5.72
CA ILE A 128 -11.84 1.61 4.69
C ILE A 128 -11.13 2.95 4.50
N ASN A 129 -10.77 3.63 5.60
CA ASN A 129 -10.06 4.90 5.52
C ASN A 129 -8.70 4.73 4.85
N PHE A 130 -7.94 3.70 5.21
CA PHE A 130 -6.67 3.40 4.56
C PHE A 130 -6.83 3.20 3.04
N TYR A 131 -7.84 2.46 2.59
CA TYR A 131 -8.05 2.22 1.15
C TYR A 131 -8.46 3.47 0.38
N LYS A 132 -9.14 4.43 1.02
CA LYS A 132 -9.47 5.71 0.40
C LYS A 132 -8.22 6.51 0.04
N ASP A 133 -7.15 6.36 0.81
CA ASP A 133 -5.90 7.08 0.58
C ASP A 133 -4.91 6.25 -0.25
N PHE A 134 -4.86 4.93 -0.03
CA PHE A 134 -3.88 4.05 -0.67
C PHE A 134 -4.20 3.76 -2.15
N LEU A 135 -5.47 3.69 -2.54
CA LEU A 135 -5.84 3.46 -3.94
C LEU A 135 -5.50 4.65 -4.85
N PRO A 136 -5.80 5.91 -4.49
CA PRO A 136 -5.34 7.07 -5.26
C PRO A 136 -3.82 7.15 -5.33
N HIS A 137 -3.13 6.83 -4.23
CA HIS A 137 -1.67 6.80 -4.15
C HIS A 137 -1.04 5.86 -5.20
N ILE A 138 -1.41 4.58 -5.22
CA ILE A 138 -0.87 3.64 -6.23
C ILE A 138 -1.34 3.95 -7.67
N SER A 139 -2.44 4.71 -7.81
CA SER A 139 -2.91 5.21 -9.09
C SER A 139 -2.08 6.41 -9.58
N GLU A 140 -1.62 7.28 -8.68
CA GLU A 140 -0.73 8.40 -9.01
C GLU A 140 0.64 7.88 -9.48
N GLU A 141 1.17 6.85 -8.83
CA GLU A 141 2.39 6.18 -9.26
C GLU A 141 2.28 5.61 -10.68
N GLU A 142 1.19 4.89 -10.97
CA GLU A 142 0.93 4.29 -12.29
C GLU A 142 0.72 5.36 -13.38
N ASN A 143 -0.03 6.42 -13.09
CA ASN A 143 -0.51 7.34 -14.14
C ASN A 143 0.29 8.65 -14.25
N SER A 144 0.99 9.05 -13.20
CA SER A 144 1.76 10.31 -13.16
C SER A 144 3.25 10.04 -13.04
N ILE A 145 3.67 9.15 -12.14
CA ILE A 145 5.10 8.91 -11.90
C ILE A 145 5.72 7.99 -12.96
N GLN A 146 5.01 6.95 -13.41
CA GLN A 146 5.51 6.06 -14.45
C GLN A 146 5.84 6.79 -15.77
N PRO A 147 5.01 7.73 -16.28
CA PRO A 147 5.39 8.54 -17.44
C PRO A 147 6.60 9.43 -17.19
N LEU A 148 6.70 10.07 -16.01
CA LEU A 148 7.86 10.90 -15.64
C LEU A 148 9.16 10.09 -15.66
N LEU A 149 9.14 8.89 -15.05
CA LEU A 149 10.27 7.97 -15.05
C LEU A 149 10.73 7.63 -16.47
N ARG A 150 9.79 7.32 -17.38
CA ARG A 150 10.11 7.03 -18.79
C ARG A 150 10.78 8.21 -19.47
N ASN A 151 10.22 9.40 -19.31
CA ASN A 151 10.73 10.61 -19.96
C ASN A 151 12.17 10.91 -19.51
N ILE A 152 12.45 10.79 -18.22
CA ILE A 152 13.78 11.05 -17.66
C ILE A 152 14.79 9.99 -18.10
N LEU A 153 14.39 8.71 -18.12
CA LEU A 153 15.27 7.61 -18.54
C LEU A 153 15.55 7.62 -20.04
N LEU A 154 14.56 7.98 -20.87
CA LEU A 154 14.71 8.06 -22.32
C LEU A 154 15.48 9.30 -22.80
N LYS A 155 15.44 10.41 -22.05
CA LYS A 155 16.27 11.61 -22.34
C LYS A 155 17.73 11.47 -21.91
N SER A 156 18.07 10.43 -21.13
CA SER A 156 19.43 10.23 -20.58
C SER A 156 20.36 9.39 -21.49
N ASN A 157 19.95 9.08 -22.73
CA ASN A 157 20.74 8.40 -23.77
C ASN A 157 20.89 9.29 -25.00
#